data_AF-A0A359DDB0-F1
#
_entry.id   AF-A0A359DDB0-F1
#
_cell.length_a   1.000
_cell.length_b   1.000
_cell.length_c   1.000
_cell.angle_alpha   90.00
_cell.angle_beta   90.00
_cell.angle_gamma   90.00
#
_symmetry.space_group_name_H-M   'P 1'
#
loop_
_entity.id
_entity.type
_entity.pdbx_description
1 polymer ?
#
loop_
_entity_poly.entity_id
_entity_poly.type
_entity_poly.pdbx_seq_one_letter_code
_entity_poly.pdbx_strand_id
1 'polypeptide(L)' 'VLVNNAGMLEPQMCLEQMDIARWQRVFATNVFGSFMCAREAVKRMSTAHGGRGGAIVNVSS' A
#
# COMPACT_ATOMS: atom_id res chain seq x y z
N VAL A 1 -0.65 -14.10 -7.01
CA VAL A 1 -1.53 -13.32 -6.12
C VAL A 1 -0.66 -12.37 -5.30
N LEU A 2 -1.10 -11.13 -5.10
CA LEU A 2 -0.48 -10.17 -4.18
C LEU A 2 -1.46 -9.90 -3.05
N VAL A 3 -0.95 -9.83 -1.81
CA VAL A 3 -1.73 -9.36 -0.66
C VAL A 3 -1.03 -8.14 -0.08
N ASN A 4 -1.63 -6.96 -0.25
CA ASN A 4 -1.18 -5.73 0.39
C ASN A 4 -1.70 -5.70 1.83
N ASN A 5 -0.86 -6.15 2.76
CA ASN A 5 -1.17 -6.22 4.20
C ASN A 5 -0.20 -5.40 5.06
N ALA A 6 0.89 -4.87 4.49
CA ALA A 6 1.81 -4.03 5.24
C ALA A 6 1.07 -2.77 5.71
N GLY A 7 1.08 -2.56 7.02
CA GLY A 7 0.43 -1.43 7.67
C GLY A 7 1.29 -0.94 8.82
N MET A 8 1.28 0.38 9.02
CA MET A 8 1.94 1.05 10.13
C MET A 8 0.93 1.90 10.88
N LEU A 9 1.00 1.80 12.20
CA LEU A 9 0.26 2.61 13.14
C LEU A 9 1.23 3.52 13.89
N GLU A 10 0.70 4.65 14.35
CA GLU A 10 1.40 5.63 15.18
C GLU A 10 0.50 5.94 16.39
N PRO A 11 1.06 6.39 17.53
CA PRO A 11 0.29 6.64 18.76
C PRO A 11 -0.94 7.51 18.52
N GLN A 12 -2.09 7.21 19.13
CA GLN A 12 -3.30 8.01 18.95
C GLN A 12 -3.13 9.41 19.58
N MET A 13 -3.49 10.45 18.85
CA MET A 13 -3.43 11.85 19.31
C MET A 13 -4.39 12.74 18.50
N CYS A 14 -4.59 13.99 18.95
CA CYS A 14 -5.39 14.96 18.20
C CYS A 14 -4.73 15.31 16.85
N LEU A 15 -5.54 15.53 15.83
CA LEU A 15 -5.08 15.81 14.47
C LEU A 15 -4.14 17.04 14.39
N GLU A 16 -4.52 18.11 15.07
CA GLU A 16 -3.77 19.39 15.13
C GLU A 16 -2.39 19.26 15.80
N GLN A 17 -2.14 18.16 16.50
CA GLN A 17 -0.87 17.89 17.17
C GLN A 17 0.07 17.02 16.32
N MET A 18 -0.40 16.50 15.17
CA MET A 18 0.40 15.61 14.32
C MET A 18 1.41 16.39 13.48
N ASP A 19 2.68 15.99 13.54
CA ASP A 19 3.71 16.53 12.65
C ASP A 19 3.67 15.92 11.25
N ILE A 20 4.18 16.64 10.25
CA ILE A 20 4.23 16.19 8.85
C ILE A 20 5.04 14.90 8.67
N ALA A 21 6.04 14.66 9.52
CA ALA A 21 6.89 13.49 9.43
C ALA A 21 6.10 12.21 9.73
N ARG A 22 5.20 12.25 10.71
CA ARG A 22 4.25 11.17 11.02
C ARG A 22 3.37 10.86 9.81
N TRP A 23 2.76 11.88 9.22
CA TRP A 23 1.93 11.72 8.03
C TRP A 23 2.71 11.04 6.91
N GLN A 24 3.92 11.53 6.62
CA GLN A 24 4.77 10.96 5.59
C GLN A 24 5.07 9.49 5.83
N ARG A 25 5.42 9.09 7.06
CA ARG A 25 5.66 7.68 7.37
C ARG A 25 4.38 6.85 7.15
N VAL A 26 3.25 7.25 7.72
CA VAL A 26 1.99 6.50 7.63
C VAL A 26 1.53 6.36 6.18
N PHE A 27 1.56 7.45 5.41
CA PHE A 27 1.18 7.41 3.99
C PHE A 27 2.18 6.64 3.13
N ALA A 28 3.49 6.74 3.42
CA ALA A 28 4.52 5.98 2.72
C ALA A 28 4.23 4.47 2.78
N THR A 29 3.85 3.95 3.94
CA THR A 29 3.56 2.51 4.10
C THR A 29 2.16 2.15 3.61
N ASN A 30 1.12 2.78 4.19
CA ASN A 30 -0.25 2.27 4.08
C ASN A 30 -0.90 2.60 2.73
N VAL A 31 -0.44 3.67 2.08
CA VAL A 31 -0.99 4.16 0.81
C VAL A 31 0.00 3.96 -0.32
N PHE A 32 1.11 4.70 -0.31
CA PHE A 32 2.08 4.66 -1.40
C PHE A 32 2.71 3.28 -1.57
N GLY A 33 3.06 2.60 -0.47
CA GLY A 33 3.57 1.24 -0.48
C GLY A 33 2.62 0.27 -1.17
N SER A 34 1.34 0.29 -0.82
CA SER A 34 0.30 -0.54 -1.44
C SER A 34 0.19 -0.30 -2.95
N PHE A 35 0.23 0.96 -3.40
CA PHE A 35 0.21 1.29 -4.83
C PHE A 35 1.48 0.85 -5.56
N MET A 36 2.65 0.98 -4.94
CA MET A 36 3.92 0.54 -5.54
C MET A 36 3.93 -0.99 -5.70
N CYS A 37 3.52 -1.74 -4.68
CA CYS A 37 3.37 -3.19 -4.75
C CYS A 37 2.36 -3.59 -5.83
N ALA A 38 1.19 -2.93 -5.88
CA ALA A 38 0.17 -3.20 -6.90
C ALA A 38 0.69 -2.93 -8.32
N ARG A 39 1.41 -1.82 -8.54
CA ARG A 39 2.03 -1.50 -9.83
C ARG A 39 2.97 -2.62 -10.28
N GLU A 40 3.80 -3.11 -9.38
CA GLU A 40 4.76 -4.19 -9.66
C GLU A 40 4.07 -5.55 -9.86
N ALA A 41 2.96 -5.80 -9.16
CA ALA A 41 2.13 -6.97 -9.40
C ALA A 41 1.46 -6.91 -10.78
N VAL A 42 0.91 -5.77 -11.18
CA VAL A 42 0.29 -5.59 -12.51
C VAL A 42 1.29 -5.85 -13.63
N LYS A 43 2.52 -5.33 -13.52
CA LYS A 43 3.59 -5.61 -14.50
C LYS A 43 3.87 -7.10 -14.70
N ARG A 44 3.74 -7.90 -13.63
CA ARG A 44 4.03 -9.36 -13.64
C ARG A 44 2.81 -10.22 -13.98
N MET A 45 1.61 -9.78 -13.57
CA MET A 45 0.38 -10.56 -13.70
C MET A 45 -0.39 -10.27 -14.99
N SER A 46 -0.32 -9.03 -15.49
CA SER A 46 -1.12 -8.60 -16.65
C SER A 46 -0.83 -9.45 -17.89
N THR A 47 -1.88 -9.91 -18.54
CA THR A 47 -1.78 -10.62 -19.83
C THR A 47 -1.23 -9.71 -20.93
N ALA A 48 -1.45 -8.40 -20.83
CA ALA A 48 -0.83 -7.41 -21.73
C ALA A 48 0.70 -7.34 -21.60
N HIS A 49 1.27 -7.87 -20.51
CA HIS A 49 2.71 -7.97 -20.26
C HIS A 49 3.21 -9.42 -20.29
N GLY A 50 2.45 -10.36 -20.87
CA GLY A 50 2.81 -11.78 -20.93
C GLY A 50 2.59 -12.57 -19.63
N GLY A 51 1.95 -11.94 -18.63
CA GLY A 51 1.53 -12.61 -17.41
C GLY A 51 0.33 -13.55 -17.63
N ARG A 52 0.01 -14.34 -16.61
CA ARG A 52 -1.05 -15.37 -16.66
C ARG A 52 -2.33 -14.95 -15.94
N GLY A 53 -2.52 -13.66 -15.71
CA GLY A 53 -3.53 -13.14 -14.81
C GLY A 53 -3.19 -13.37 -13.33
N GLY A 54 -4.06 -12.89 -12.45
CA GLY A 54 -3.89 -13.02 -11.01
C GLY A 54 -4.88 -12.18 -10.24
N ALA A 55 -4.75 -12.18 -8.91
CA ALA A 55 -5.55 -11.37 -8.00
C ALA A 55 -4.64 -10.52 -7.10
N ILE A 56 -5.11 -9.32 -6.80
CA ILE A 56 -4.54 -8.42 -5.78
C ILE A 56 -5.60 -8.25 -4.70
N VAL A 57 -5.23 -8.55 -3.45
CA VAL A 57 -6.08 -8.36 -2.27
C VAL A 57 -5.49 -7.23 -1.44
N ASN A 58 -6.27 -6.19 -1.17
CA ASN A 58 -5.88 -5.11 -0.27
C ASN A 58 -6.56 -5.32 1.08
N VAL A 59 -5.77 -5.38 2.14
CA VAL A 59 -6.29 -5.42 3.51
C VAL A 59 -6.44 -3.98 3.99
N SER A 60 -7.68 -3.58 4.24
CA SER A 60 -8.04 -2.28 4.83
C SER A 60 -8.45 -2.48 6.30
N SER A 61 -8.65 -1.38 7.02
CA SER A 61 -9.34 -1.32 8.31
C SER A 61 -10.77 -0.86 8.18
#